data_AF-R0IFL3-F1
#
_entry.id   AF-R0IFL3-F1
#
_cell.length_a   1.000
_cell.length_b   1.000
_cell.length_c   1.000
_cell.angle_alpha   90.00
_cell.angle_beta   90.00
_cell.angle_gamma   90.00
#
_symmetry.space_group_name_H-M   'P 1'
#
loop_
_entity.id
_entity.type
_entity.pdbx_description
1 polymer ?
#
loop_
_entity_poly.entity_id
_entity_poly.type
_entity_poly.pdbx_seq_one_letter_code
_entity_poly.pdbx_strand_id
1 'polypeptide(L)'
;MTASGNTTIFTNGRCFRAAAPEEAPLNSTLIIQDGRISFVGSPDAPEIQPYCDAGATVHDLGGKYVFPGFIDAHMHFLMLGQSLHKVDLDRAKNLDDIRSLISQYAKANPDKPRILCKGWIQATTNSEAKASMLDDLDPRPIYIDSKDLHSCWCNS
;
A
#
# COMPACT_ATOMS: atom_id res chain seq x y z
N MET A 1 30.09 6.50 26.40
CA MET A 1 28.63 6.47 26.12
C MET A 1 28.29 5.03 25.78
N THR A 2 27.47 4.39 26.60
CA THR A 2 27.14 2.96 26.48
C THR A 2 26.18 2.76 25.31
N ALA A 3 26.64 2.03 24.28
CA ALA A 3 25.81 1.57 23.19
C ALA A 3 24.83 0.51 23.71
N SER A 4 23.62 0.93 24.08
CA SER A 4 22.52 0.04 24.46
C SER A 4 21.28 0.22 23.57
N GLY A 5 21.43 0.88 22.42
CA GLY A 5 20.38 1.10 21.43
C GLY A 5 20.42 0.05 20.33
N ASN A 6 19.26 -0.27 19.75
CA ASN A 6 19.14 -1.22 18.65
C ASN A 6 19.86 -0.64 17.42
N THR A 7 21.06 -1.16 17.12
CA THR A 7 21.90 -0.67 16.03
C THR A 7 22.00 -1.70 14.92
N THR A 8 21.75 -1.27 13.70
CA THR A 8 21.86 -2.07 12.49
C THR A 8 22.78 -1.37 11.49
N ILE A 9 23.72 -2.11 10.94
CA ILE A 9 24.68 -1.64 9.92
C ILE A 9 24.35 -2.36 8.62
N PHE A 10 24.12 -1.61 7.56
CA PHE A 10 24.01 -2.12 6.20
C PHE A 10 25.27 -1.78 5.42
N THR A 11 26.00 -2.79 4.95
CA THR A 11 27.25 -2.63 4.20
C THR A 11 27.05 -2.95 2.72
N ASN A 12 28.04 -2.61 1.89
CA ASN A 12 28.07 -2.96 0.47
C ASN A 12 26.79 -2.49 -0.28
N GLY A 13 26.26 -1.33 0.11
CA GLY A 13 25.07 -0.75 -0.49
C GLY A 13 25.38 0.32 -1.54
N ARG A 14 24.37 0.76 -2.26
CA ARG A 14 24.39 1.98 -3.07
C ARG A 14 23.33 2.92 -2.53
N CYS A 15 23.71 3.74 -1.54
CA CYS A 15 22.78 4.63 -0.85
C CYS A 15 22.53 5.89 -1.69
N PHE A 16 21.30 6.07 -2.16
CA PHE A 16 20.91 7.27 -2.89
C PHE A 16 20.96 8.50 -1.97
N ARG A 17 21.59 9.58 -2.46
CA ARG A 17 21.66 10.88 -1.77
C ARG A 17 21.10 11.95 -2.68
N ALA A 18 19.97 12.54 -2.31
CA ALA A 18 19.31 13.58 -3.11
C ALA A 18 20.20 14.81 -3.34
N ALA A 19 21.09 15.13 -2.41
CA ALA A 19 22.03 16.26 -2.53
C ALA A 19 23.19 15.99 -3.51
N ALA A 20 23.45 14.73 -3.88
CA ALA A 20 24.51 14.32 -4.80
C ALA A 20 24.11 13.04 -5.56
N PRO A 21 23.11 13.13 -6.47
CA PRO A 21 22.50 11.96 -7.09
C PRO A 21 23.44 11.20 -8.05
N GLU A 22 24.45 11.87 -8.60
CA GLU A 22 25.45 11.26 -9.49
C GLU A 22 26.55 10.50 -8.73
N GLU A 23 26.64 10.68 -7.41
CA GLU A 23 27.74 10.19 -6.58
C GLU A 23 27.27 9.19 -5.52
N ALA A 24 26.24 8.37 -5.79
CA ALA A 24 25.90 7.29 -4.86
C ALA A 24 27.13 6.38 -4.70
N PRO A 25 27.88 6.42 -3.58
CA PRO A 25 29.17 5.79 -3.52
C PRO A 25 28.99 4.28 -3.68
N LEU A 26 29.77 3.68 -4.57
CA LEU A 26 29.85 2.23 -4.65
C LEU A 26 30.24 1.71 -3.26
N ASN A 27 29.50 0.71 -2.77
CA ASN A 27 29.74 0.04 -1.49
C ASN A 27 29.57 0.92 -0.24
N SER A 28 28.65 1.86 -0.27
CA SER A 28 28.24 2.67 0.89
C SER A 28 27.85 1.82 2.09
N THR A 29 28.15 2.34 3.28
CA THR A 29 27.66 1.84 4.57
C THR A 29 26.59 2.79 5.13
N LEU A 30 25.49 2.24 5.62
CA LEU A 30 24.39 2.93 6.29
C LEU A 30 24.26 2.38 7.71
N ILE A 31 24.29 3.26 8.72
CA ILE A 31 24.05 2.89 10.12
C ILE A 31 22.70 3.45 10.56
N ILE A 32 21.86 2.58 11.10
CA ILE A 32 20.61 2.94 11.76
C ILE A 32 20.75 2.67 13.25
N GLN A 33 20.55 3.70 14.05
CA GLN A 33 20.50 3.62 15.51
C GLN A 33 19.12 4.09 15.96
N ASP A 34 18.40 3.23 16.69
CA ASP A 34 17.09 3.54 17.27
C ASP A 34 16.09 4.12 16.25
N GLY A 35 16.07 3.53 15.05
CA GLY A 35 15.18 3.91 13.95
C GLY A 35 15.60 5.20 13.20
N ARG A 36 16.76 5.78 13.51
CA ARG A 36 17.30 6.97 12.83
C ARG A 36 18.61 6.65 12.11
N ILE A 37 18.80 7.27 10.95
CA ILE A 37 20.07 7.20 10.23
C ILE A 37 21.11 8.00 11.02
N SER A 38 22.16 7.33 11.50
CA SER A 38 23.28 7.96 12.22
C SER A 38 24.50 8.18 11.33
N PHE A 39 24.66 7.40 10.26
CA PHE A 39 25.78 7.51 9.33
C PHE A 39 25.41 7.00 7.93
N VAL A 40 25.93 7.67 6.90
CA VAL A 40 25.96 7.20 5.51
C VAL A 40 27.31 7.59 4.91
N GLY A 41 28.10 6.62 4.46
CA GLY A 41 29.42 6.94 3.91
C GLY A 41 30.25 5.74 3.49
N SER A 42 31.56 5.95 3.41
CA SER A 42 32.54 4.91 3.04
C SER A 42 32.51 3.75 4.04
N PRO A 43 32.72 2.48 3.59
CA PRO A 43 32.89 1.34 4.48
C PRO A 43 34.17 1.41 5.33
N ASP A 44 35.14 2.23 4.92
CA ASP A 44 36.42 2.40 5.64
C ASP A 44 36.38 3.52 6.70
N ALA A 45 35.19 4.08 6.96
CA ALA A 45 35.04 5.20 7.89
C ALA A 45 35.27 4.74 9.35
N PRO A 46 36.18 5.40 10.10
CA PRO A 46 36.50 5.00 11.48
C PRO A 46 35.31 5.09 12.44
N GLU A 47 34.29 5.89 12.11
CA GLU A 47 33.05 6.04 12.86
C GLU A 47 32.22 4.75 12.91
N ILE A 48 32.49 3.76 12.05
CA ILE A 48 31.78 2.48 12.00
C ILE A 48 32.24 1.54 13.14
N GLN A 49 33.54 1.55 13.47
CA GLN A 49 34.14 0.58 14.39
C GLN A 49 33.49 0.53 15.79
N PRO A 50 33.16 1.67 16.44
CA PRO A 50 32.50 1.66 17.75
C PRO A 50 31.15 0.92 17.75
N TYR A 51 30.42 0.92 16.63
CA TYR A 51 29.15 0.20 16.51
C TYR A 51 29.37 -1.31 16.34
N CYS A 52 30.42 -1.71 15.60
CA CYS A 52 30.83 -3.11 15.49
C CYS A 52 31.27 -3.66 16.85
N ASP A 53 32.09 -2.91 17.59
CA ASP A 53 32.58 -3.30 18.92
C ASP A 53 31.44 -3.45 19.95
N ALA A 54 30.37 -2.67 19.77
CA ALA A 54 29.16 -2.74 20.57
C ALA A 54 28.21 -3.90 20.18
N GLY A 55 28.57 -4.71 19.16
CA GLY A 55 27.77 -5.86 18.73
C GLY A 55 26.57 -5.51 17.85
N ALA A 56 26.66 -4.43 17.05
CA ALA A 56 25.60 -4.10 16.09
C ALA A 56 25.30 -5.25 15.11
N THR A 57 24.03 -5.37 14.71
CA THR A 57 23.64 -6.35 13.68
C THR A 57 24.08 -5.86 12.30
N VAL A 58 24.83 -6.68 11.56
CA VAL A 58 25.37 -6.29 10.24
C VAL A 58 24.67 -7.06 9.12
N HIS A 59 24.26 -6.35 8.08
CA HIS A 59 23.67 -6.90 6.86
C HIS A 59 24.44 -6.45 5.62
N ASP A 60 24.94 -7.40 4.84
CA ASP A 60 25.51 -7.15 3.52
C ASP A 60 24.38 -6.97 2.48
N LEU A 61 24.36 -5.82 1.81
CA LEU A 61 23.37 -5.51 0.78
C LEU A 61 23.70 -6.10 -0.59
N GLY A 62 24.90 -6.64 -0.81
CA GLY A 62 25.29 -7.28 -2.06
C GLY A 62 25.30 -6.34 -3.27
N GLY A 63 25.64 -5.07 -3.07
CA GLY A 63 25.63 -4.03 -4.10
C GLY A 63 24.26 -3.47 -4.45
N LYS A 64 23.20 -3.83 -3.70
CA LYS A 64 21.83 -3.32 -3.93
C LYS A 64 21.70 -1.83 -3.58
N TYR A 65 20.68 -1.20 -4.17
CA TYR A 65 20.35 0.20 -3.93
C TYR A 65 19.50 0.38 -2.67
N VAL A 66 19.77 1.46 -1.96
CA VAL A 66 18.95 1.95 -0.84
C VAL A 66 18.40 3.32 -1.21
N PHE A 67 17.08 3.46 -1.15
CA PHE A 67 16.37 4.71 -1.40
C PHE A 67 15.58 5.12 -0.16
N PRO A 68 15.34 6.43 0.03
CA PRO A 68 14.30 6.88 0.94
C PRO A 68 12.97 6.19 0.60
N GLY A 69 12.19 5.84 1.63
CA GLY A 69 10.82 5.38 1.41
C GLY A 69 9.99 6.47 0.72
N PHE A 70 8.99 6.06 -0.07
CA PHE A 70 8.08 7.01 -0.70
C PHE A 70 7.28 7.78 0.35
N ILE A 71 7.09 9.08 0.12
CA ILE A 71 6.26 9.95 0.96
C ILE A 71 5.13 10.47 0.08
N ASP A 72 3.91 10.05 0.38
CA ASP A 72 2.70 10.59 -0.24
C ASP A 72 2.20 11.78 0.61
N ALA A 73 2.26 12.98 0.03
CA ALA A 73 1.88 14.22 0.72
C ALA A 73 0.36 14.46 0.73
N HIS A 74 -0.42 13.73 -0.07
CA HIS A 74 -1.87 13.94 -0.15
C HIS A 74 -2.58 12.63 -0.49
N MET A 75 -3.09 11.97 0.55
CA MET A 75 -3.83 10.72 0.38
C MET A 75 -5.11 10.68 1.22
N HIS A 76 -6.13 10.03 0.65
CA HIS A 76 -7.36 9.69 1.38
C HIS A 76 -7.22 8.28 1.99
N PHE A 77 -6.43 8.13 3.05
CA PHE A 77 -6.06 6.82 3.61
C PHE A 77 -7.28 5.95 3.99
N LEU A 78 -8.30 6.56 4.60
CA LEU A 78 -9.54 5.86 4.95
C LEU A 78 -10.28 5.33 3.70
N MET A 79 -10.39 6.16 2.64
CA MET A 79 -11.05 5.76 1.40
C MET A 79 -10.27 4.67 0.67
N LEU A 80 -8.93 4.73 0.69
CA LEU A 80 -8.07 3.67 0.16
C LEU A 80 -8.33 2.35 0.91
N GLY A 81 -8.25 2.37 2.25
CA GLY A 81 -8.50 1.18 3.06
C GLY A 81 -9.88 0.58 2.83
N GLN A 82 -10.93 1.42 2.72
CA GLN A 82 -12.27 0.97 2.36
C GLN A 82 -12.32 0.36 0.96
N SER A 83 -11.69 1.00 -0.04
CA SER A 83 -11.66 0.56 -1.45
C SER A 83 -11.02 -0.82 -1.64
N LEU A 84 -10.04 -1.18 -0.81
CA LEU A 84 -9.41 -2.51 -0.84
C LEU A 84 -10.37 -3.65 -0.44
N HIS A 85 -11.47 -3.32 0.24
CA HIS A 85 -12.48 -4.29 0.66
C HIS A 85 -13.77 -4.25 -0.15
N LYS A 86 -13.84 -3.38 -1.17
CA LYS A 86 -15.01 -3.27 -2.05
C LYS A 86 -14.96 -4.32 -3.17
N VAL A 87 -16.13 -4.78 -3.59
CA VAL A 87 -16.30 -5.54 -4.83
C VAL A 87 -15.90 -4.65 -6.00
N ASP A 88 -14.95 -5.11 -6.81
CA ASP A 88 -14.49 -4.38 -7.98
C ASP A 88 -15.35 -4.72 -9.20
N LEU A 89 -16.13 -3.75 -9.67
CA LEU A 89 -17.02 -3.88 -10.82
C LEU A 89 -16.39 -3.36 -12.11
N ASP A 90 -15.13 -2.88 -12.10
CA ASP A 90 -14.49 -2.26 -13.28
C ASP A 90 -14.44 -3.18 -14.51
N ARG A 91 -14.47 -4.50 -14.28
CA ARG A 91 -14.42 -5.52 -15.33
C ARG A 91 -15.81 -5.99 -15.80
N ALA A 92 -16.88 -5.56 -15.16
CA ALA A 92 -18.23 -5.94 -15.53
C ALA A 92 -18.65 -5.24 -16.83
N LYS A 93 -19.21 -5.99 -17.78
CA LYS A 93 -19.62 -5.48 -19.09
C LYS A 93 -21.12 -5.17 -19.15
N ASN A 94 -21.90 -5.73 -18.24
CA ASN A 94 -23.34 -5.64 -18.19
C ASN A 94 -23.85 -5.89 -16.76
N LEU A 95 -25.18 -5.79 -16.58
CA LEU A 95 -25.85 -6.00 -15.30
C LEU A 95 -25.64 -7.42 -14.73
N ASP A 96 -25.61 -8.45 -15.59
CA ASP A 96 -25.46 -9.83 -15.14
C ASP A 96 -24.07 -10.07 -14.54
N ASP A 97 -23.02 -9.51 -15.14
CA ASP A 97 -21.66 -9.54 -14.59
C ASP A 97 -21.62 -8.86 -13.20
N ILE A 98 -22.25 -7.69 -13.06
CA ILE A 98 -22.33 -6.96 -11.79
C ILE A 98 -23.02 -7.82 -10.73
N ARG A 99 -24.21 -8.34 -11.03
CA ARG A 99 -25.01 -9.15 -10.11
C ARG A 99 -24.27 -10.42 -9.70
N SER A 100 -23.54 -11.05 -10.63
CA SER A 100 -22.72 -12.23 -10.38
C SER A 100 -21.56 -11.92 -9.43
N LEU A 101 -20.81 -10.85 -9.66
CA LEU A 101 -19.69 -10.43 -8.80
C LEU A 101 -20.16 -10.12 -7.37
N ILE A 102 -21.26 -9.39 -7.23
CA ILE A 102 -21.86 -9.07 -5.94
C ILE A 102 -22.30 -10.34 -5.21
N SER A 103 -23.03 -11.23 -5.88
CA SER A 103 -23.52 -12.49 -5.29
C SER A 103 -22.38 -13.42 -4.85
N GLN A 104 -21.30 -13.51 -5.64
CA GLN A 104 -20.12 -14.30 -5.28
C GLN A 104 -19.43 -13.73 -4.04
N TYR A 105 -19.23 -12.42 -3.99
CA TYR A 105 -18.65 -11.75 -2.83
C TYR A 105 -19.53 -11.95 -1.59
N ALA A 106 -20.84 -11.78 -1.74
CA ALA A 106 -21.82 -11.93 -0.67
C ALA A 106 -21.73 -13.30 0.01
N LYS A 107 -21.70 -14.37 -0.80
CA LYS A 107 -21.57 -15.77 -0.34
C LYS A 107 -20.22 -16.06 0.32
N ALA A 108 -19.14 -15.51 -0.23
CA ALA A 108 -17.80 -15.69 0.32
C ALA A 108 -17.56 -14.92 1.63
N ASN A 109 -18.38 -13.91 1.92
CA ASN A 109 -18.21 -13.01 3.06
C ASN A 109 -19.50 -12.86 3.88
N PRO A 110 -20.06 -13.94 4.46
CA PRO A 110 -21.36 -13.90 5.14
C PRO A 110 -21.36 -12.96 6.36
N ASP A 111 -20.24 -12.82 7.06
CA ASP A 111 -20.13 -12.05 8.31
C ASP A 111 -20.01 -10.53 8.10
N LYS A 112 -19.87 -10.07 6.85
CA LYS A 112 -19.82 -8.63 6.56
C LYS A 112 -21.22 -8.03 6.75
N PRO A 113 -21.35 -6.92 7.50
CA PRO A 113 -22.66 -6.31 7.78
C PRO A 113 -23.28 -5.59 6.57
N ARG A 114 -22.49 -5.34 5.52
CA ARG A 114 -22.90 -4.67 4.28
C ARG A 114 -21.97 -5.07 3.14
N ILE A 115 -22.44 -4.91 1.91
CA ILE A 115 -21.67 -5.14 0.69
C ILE A 115 -21.36 -3.77 0.08
N LEU A 116 -20.07 -3.47 -0.08
CA LEU A 116 -19.61 -2.24 -0.71
C LEU A 116 -18.99 -2.58 -2.05
N CYS A 117 -19.30 -1.81 -3.08
CA CYS A 117 -18.82 -2.03 -4.44
C CYS A 117 -18.24 -0.73 -5.01
N LYS A 118 -17.41 -0.83 -6.04
CA LYS A 118 -16.80 0.31 -6.75
C LYS A 118 -16.71 0.04 -8.24
N GLY A 119 -16.52 1.11 -9.02
CA GLY A 119 -16.20 0.99 -10.44
C GLY A 119 -17.41 0.76 -11.35
N TRP A 120 -18.63 1.01 -10.85
CA TRP A 120 -19.82 0.88 -11.69
C TRP A 120 -19.85 1.94 -12.79
N ILE A 121 -20.10 1.52 -14.03
CA ILE A 121 -20.26 2.39 -15.20
C ILE A 121 -21.72 2.35 -15.63
N GLN A 122 -22.38 3.50 -15.75
CA GLN A 122 -23.82 3.63 -16.01
C GLN A 122 -24.29 2.89 -17.27
N ALA A 123 -23.47 2.85 -18.31
CA ALA A 123 -23.77 2.13 -19.55
C ALA A 123 -23.96 0.62 -19.34
N THR A 124 -23.31 0.01 -18.34
CA THR A 124 -23.44 -1.43 -18.04
C THR A 124 -24.83 -1.81 -17.51
N THR A 125 -25.61 -0.83 -17.05
CA THR A 125 -26.97 -1.00 -16.55
C THR A 125 -28.00 -0.34 -17.48
N ASN A 126 -27.68 -0.14 -18.76
CA ASN A 126 -28.50 0.59 -19.72
C ASN A 126 -28.96 1.97 -19.23
N SER A 127 -28.14 2.63 -18.39
CA SER A 127 -28.44 3.91 -17.74
C SER A 127 -29.69 3.93 -16.84
N GLU A 128 -30.19 2.77 -16.39
CA GLU A 128 -31.36 2.70 -15.50
C GLU A 128 -30.99 2.61 -14.02
N ALA A 129 -30.10 1.67 -13.65
CA ALA A 129 -29.63 1.41 -12.28
C ALA A 129 -30.71 1.55 -11.18
N LYS A 130 -31.77 0.74 -11.30
CA LYS A 130 -32.88 0.72 -10.34
C LYS A 130 -32.48 -0.05 -9.08
N ALA A 131 -32.98 0.33 -7.90
CA ALA A 131 -32.74 -0.43 -6.66
C ALA A 131 -33.21 -1.90 -6.76
N SER A 132 -34.34 -2.13 -7.43
CA SER A 132 -34.90 -3.47 -7.68
C SER A 132 -34.00 -4.41 -8.48
N MET A 133 -32.98 -3.89 -9.15
CA MET A 133 -31.95 -4.70 -9.82
C MET A 133 -30.89 -5.23 -8.85
N LEU A 134 -30.98 -4.93 -7.54
CA LEU A 134 -30.08 -5.42 -6.48
C LEU A 134 -30.84 -6.08 -5.32
N ASP A 135 -32.12 -5.76 -5.12
CA ASP A 135 -32.92 -6.16 -3.94
C ASP A 135 -32.99 -7.68 -3.70
N ASP A 136 -32.87 -8.49 -4.74
CA ASP A 136 -32.94 -9.96 -4.66
C ASP A 136 -31.57 -10.64 -4.46
N LEU A 137 -30.47 -9.88 -4.46
CA LEU A 137 -29.11 -10.45 -4.40
C LEU A 137 -28.71 -10.89 -3.00
N ASP A 138 -29.03 -10.08 -1.99
CA ASP A 138 -28.65 -10.32 -0.60
C ASP A 138 -29.50 -9.43 0.33
N PRO A 139 -29.91 -9.89 1.52
CA PRO A 139 -30.69 -9.08 2.47
C PRO A 139 -29.90 -7.92 3.09
N ARG A 140 -28.57 -7.87 2.97
CA ARG A 140 -27.73 -6.81 3.52
C ARG A 140 -27.76 -5.56 2.66
N PRO A 141 -27.45 -4.37 3.22
CA PRO A 141 -27.26 -3.17 2.43
C PRO A 141 -26.14 -3.33 1.39
N ILE A 142 -26.45 -2.99 0.14
CA ILE A 142 -25.53 -2.96 -1.00
C ILE A 142 -25.37 -1.49 -1.41
N TYR A 143 -24.12 -0.99 -1.37
CA TYR A 143 -23.79 0.37 -1.76
C TYR A 143 -22.68 0.34 -2.82
N ILE A 144 -22.95 0.93 -3.98
CA ILE A 144 -22.08 0.86 -5.16
C ILE A 144 -21.66 2.27 -5.56
N ASP A 145 -20.36 2.57 -5.49
CA ASP A 145 -19.81 3.80 -6.07
C ASP A 145 -19.66 3.68 -7.59
N SER A 146 -20.07 4.72 -8.30
CA SER A 146 -19.76 4.86 -9.73
C SER A 146 -18.25 5.01 -9.95
N LYS A 147 -17.79 4.69 -11.17
CA LYS A 147 -16.38 4.76 -11.55
C LYS A 147 -15.80 6.17 -11.48
N ASP A 148 -16.62 7.17 -11.78
CA ASP A 148 -16.26 8.58 -11.70
C ASP A 148 -16.44 9.17 -10.30
N LEU A 149 -16.95 8.39 -9.33
CA LEU A 149 -17.19 8.79 -7.95
C LEU A 149 -18.20 9.93 -7.76
N HIS A 150 -19.07 10.19 -8.76
CA HIS A 150 -20.09 11.24 -8.68
C HIS A 150 -21.51 10.72 -8.49
N SER A 151 -21.69 9.40 -8.39
CA SER A 151 -22.99 8.78 -8.19
C SER A 151 -22.87 7.51 -7.35
N CYS A 152 -23.94 7.17 -6.66
CA CYS A 152 -24.06 5.90 -5.97
C CYS A 152 -25.33 5.17 -6.42
N TRP A 153 -25.28 3.85 -6.39
CA TRP A 153 -26.41 2.97 -6.65
C TRP A 153 -26.55 2.00 -5.49
N CYS A 154 -27.76 1.92 -4.92
CA CYS A 154 -28.05 1.17 -3.71
C CYS A 154 -29.27 0.26 -3.90
N ASN A 155 -29.35 -0.82 -3.12
CA ASN A 155 -30.60 -1.55 -2.92
C ASN A 155 -31.52 -0.81 -1.92
N SER A 156 -32.75 -1.31 -1.77
CA SER A 156 -33.80 -0.76 -0.89
C SER A 156 -33.62 -1.14 0.57
#